data_AF-A0A2V3ZVD0-F1
#
_entry.id   AF-A0A2V3ZVD0-F1
#
_cell.length_a   1.000
_cell.length_b   1.000
_cell.length_c   1.000
_cell.angle_alpha   90.00
_cell.angle_beta   90.00
_cell.angle_gamma   90.00
#
_symmetry.space_group_name_H-M   'P 1'
#
loop_
_entity.id
_entity.type
_entity.pdbx_description
1 polymer ?
#
loop_
_entity_poly.entity_id
_entity_poly.type
_entity_poly.pdbx_seq_one_letter_code
_entity_poly.pdbx_strand_id
1 'polypeptide(L)'
;MNFKELHYQDKPLLLGNVWDASSAKVAEKLGFQAIGTASSAFADMFGYEDGKTMTFEEQKFMIERIVKSTRLPLTVDLEAGYSEDPIEIANKIKELAGLGVVGVNLEDSTIVNEPLLIEAEVQAQKLAAIKKELAQVQIEMFINARVDTYIMSFFGRELQNTLEETLKRVKLYDQAGVDGIFVPFINESDDIKAVTNATSLPVNMVQDPNSIDFDRLNDLGVKRVSMGNSLLTAMNQNLESTLSDLVNKQEQNSMENIDAKKEQIHNEIDDVIKKRIYQNGVSGMTEEFREKLIGILSSTMDMTIATTREDGWPQANTVGFVNMGENIYLETFKTSSKAKNITRDPRVSITIAPPYELVTEGCGVSFAAYAEVETDVEVIKEFHRLLLEKFPDIAEAKYGDGDKVYPDPNTILYRFRPVVASLLDFSKGFGHADFIVYEDDSQK
;
A
#
# COMPACT_ATOMS: atom_id res chain seq x y z
N MET A 1 -26.28 -23.34 34.88
CA MET A 1 -26.15 -22.07 35.60
C MET A 1 -26.91 -21.02 34.82
N ASN A 2 -27.68 -20.17 35.49
CA ASN A 2 -28.25 -18.96 34.88
C ASN A 2 -27.16 -17.87 34.74
N PHE A 3 -27.47 -16.78 34.04
CA PHE A 3 -26.49 -15.72 33.78
C PHE A 3 -25.91 -15.10 35.07
N LYS A 4 -26.72 -14.92 36.11
CA LYS A 4 -26.26 -14.39 37.40
C LYS A 4 -25.28 -15.33 38.08
N GLU A 5 -25.56 -16.63 38.09
CA GLU A 5 -24.70 -17.67 38.67
C GLU A 5 -23.33 -17.76 37.99
N LEU A 6 -23.23 -17.46 36.69
CA LEU A 6 -21.95 -17.45 35.97
C LEU A 6 -20.91 -16.48 36.56
N HIS A 7 -21.37 -15.41 37.23
CA HIS A 7 -20.49 -14.40 37.83
C HIS A 7 -19.88 -14.84 39.17
N TYR A 8 -20.35 -15.93 39.76
CA TYR A 8 -19.88 -16.44 41.07
C TYR A 8 -19.01 -17.69 40.94
N GLN A 9 -18.55 -17.99 39.73
CA GLN A 9 -17.57 -19.04 39.48
C GLN A 9 -16.20 -18.66 40.06
N ASP A 10 -15.32 -19.68 40.18
CA ASP A 10 -13.94 -19.49 40.65
C ASP A 10 -13.11 -18.66 39.68
N LYS A 11 -13.42 -18.73 38.38
CA LYS A 11 -12.77 -17.94 37.33
C LYS A 11 -13.71 -16.81 36.86
N PRO A 12 -13.18 -15.66 36.42
CA PRO A 12 -13.99 -14.60 35.85
C PRO A 12 -14.76 -15.09 34.63
N LEU A 13 -16.03 -14.67 34.50
CA LEU A 13 -16.82 -14.92 33.30
C LEU A 13 -16.24 -14.11 32.14
N LEU A 14 -15.72 -14.79 31.12
CA LEU A 14 -15.35 -14.17 29.85
C LEU A 14 -16.59 -14.02 28.97
N LEU A 15 -16.98 -12.78 28.67
CA LEU A 15 -18.05 -12.49 27.71
C LEU A 15 -17.54 -12.47 26.29
N GLY A 16 -18.22 -13.15 25.38
CA GLY A 16 -18.01 -12.97 23.95
C GLY A 16 -18.66 -11.66 23.50
N ASN A 17 -17.86 -10.63 23.21
CA ASN A 17 -18.39 -9.38 22.64
C ASN A 17 -18.74 -9.58 21.17
N VAL A 18 -20.01 -9.35 20.83
CA VAL A 18 -20.60 -9.64 19.51
C VAL A 18 -21.41 -8.45 19.00
N TRP A 19 -21.49 -8.31 17.68
CA TRP A 19 -22.16 -7.19 16.99
C TRP A 19 -23.21 -7.65 15.96
N ASP A 20 -23.25 -8.95 15.63
CA ASP A 20 -24.21 -9.51 14.68
C ASP A 20 -24.49 -11.00 14.95
N ALA A 21 -25.39 -11.59 14.16
CA ALA A 21 -25.73 -13.01 14.26
C ALA A 21 -24.54 -13.95 13.92
N SER A 22 -23.60 -13.49 13.09
CA SER A 22 -22.44 -14.29 12.68
C SER A 22 -21.45 -14.45 13.83
N SER A 23 -21.05 -13.32 14.44
CA SER A 23 -20.19 -13.27 15.62
C SER A 23 -20.80 -14.01 16.82
N ALA A 24 -22.12 -13.91 17.03
CA ALA A 24 -22.83 -14.68 18.06
C ALA A 24 -22.72 -16.20 17.86
N LYS A 25 -22.86 -16.69 16.61
CA LYS A 25 -22.67 -18.12 16.28
C LYS A 25 -21.23 -18.57 16.46
N VAL A 26 -20.26 -17.70 16.15
CA VAL A 26 -18.84 -17.99 16.40
C VAL A 26 -18.59 -18.15 17.90
N ALA A 27 -19.09 -17.25 18.73
CA ALA A 27 -18.97 -17.35 20.19
C ALA A 27 -19.60 -18.64 20.74
N GLU A 28 -20.81 -19.00 20.27
CA GLU A 28 -21.47 -20.25 20.64
C GLU A 28 -20.65 -21.49 20.24
N LYS A 29 -20.15 -21.52 19.00
CA LYS A 29 -19.30 -22.60 18.49
C LYS A 29 -18.02 -22.78 19.31
N LEU A 30 -17.44 -21.68 19.79
CA LEU A 30 -16.22 -21.69 20.59
C LEU A 30 -16.47 -21.97 22.09
N GLY A 31 -17.73 -22.15 22.49
CA GLY A 31 -18.08 -22.56 23.85
C GLY A 31 -18.07 -21.44 24.89
N PHE A 32 -18.24 -20.17 24.47
CA PHE A 32 -18.49 -19.08 25.41
C PHE A 32 -19.74 -19.40 26.25
N GLN A 33 -19.72 -19.03 27.53
CA GLN A 33 -20.87 -19.27 28.43
C GLN A 33 -21.93 -18.17 28.32
N ALA A 34 -21.54 -16.98 27.85
CA ALA A 34 -22.40 -15.81 27.67
C ALA A 34 -21.80 -14.84 26.66
N ILE A 35 -22.64 -13.99 26.07
CA ILE A 35 -22.25 -12.98 25.09
C ILE A 35 -22.74 -11.60 25.51
N GLY A 36 -22.05 -10.56 25.05
CA GLY A 36 -22.37 -9.17 25.32
C GLY A 36 -22.32 -8.33 24.05
N THR A 37 -23.17 -7.30 23.93
CA THR A 37 -22.99 -6.27 22.90
C THR A 37 -22.09 -5.14 23.42
N ALA A 38 -21.62 -4.28 22.52
CA ALA A 38 -20.95 -3.02 22.84
C ALA A 38 -21.58 -1.91 21.98
N SER A 39 -21.87 -0.74 22.56
CA SER A 39 -22.47 0.38 21.83
C SER A 39 -21.60 0.83 20.65
N SER A 40 -20.29 0.96 20.87
CA SER A 40 -19.29 1.28 19.84
C SER A 40 -19.28 0.30 18.68
N ALA A 41 -19.45 -0.99 18.94
CA ALA A 41 -19.47 -1.99 17.88
C ALA A 41 -20.73 -1.88 17.00
N PHE A 42 -21.87 -1.55 17.62
CA PHE A 42 -23.08 -1.24 16.86
C PHE A 42 -22.97 0.08 16.11
N ALA A 43 -22.45 1.14 16.74
CA ALA A 43 -22.24 2.42 16.09
C ALA A 43 -21.36 2.27 14.84
N ASP A 44 -20.20 1.61 14.96
CA ASP A 44 -19.31 1.31 13.82
C ASP A 44 -20.04 0.56 12.70
N MET A 45 -20.79 -0.49 13.05
CA MET A 45 -21.53 -1.30 12.08
C MET A 45 -22.63 -0.52 11.36
N PHE A 46 -23.28 0.42 12.05
CA PHE A 46 -24.30 1.31 11.46
C PHE A 46 -23.69 2.55 10.77
N GLY A 47 -22.38 2.77 10.89
CA GLY A 47 -21.70 3.95 10.33
C GLY A 47 -21.91 5.23 11.14
N TYR A 48 -22.18 5.12 12.44
CA TYR A 48 -22.32 6.23 13.37
C TYR A 48 -21.08 6.42 14.24
N GLU A 49 -20.93 7.61 14.80
CA GLU A 49 -20.06 7.81 15.97
C GLU A 49 -20.76 7.28 17.23
N ASP A 50 -20.01 6.59 18.09
CA ASP A 50 -20.54 5.99 19.32
C ASP A 50 -21.21 7.03 20.24
N GLY A 51 -22.33 6.61 20.83
CA GLY A 51 -23.23 7.32 21.74
C GLY A 51 -23.83 8.67 21.31
N LYS A 52 -23.84 8.97 20.00
CA LYS A 52 -24.48 10.20 19.48
C LYS A 52 -25.81 9.96 18.78
N THR A 53 -25.84 9.05 17.80
CA THR A 53 -26.88 9.07 16.77
C THR A 53 -27.76 7.83 16.73
N MET A 54 -27.24 6.68 17.18
CA MET A 54 -27.98 5.43 17.10
C MET A 54 -29.22 5.46 18.00
N THR A 55 -30.36 5.06 17.45
CA THR A 55 -31.62 4.99 18.19
C THR A 55 -31.78 3.63 18.89
N PHE A 56 -32.59 3.60 19.95
CA PHE A 56 -32.95 2.33 20.60
C PHE A 56 -33.56 1.31 19.64
N GLU A 57 -34.38 1.74 18.67
CA GLU A 57 -35.01 0.82 17.72
C GLU A 57 -34.00 0.18 16.75
N GLU A 58 -32.99 0.92 16.30
CA GLU A 58 -31.89 0.36 15.49
C GLU A 58 -31.07 -0.65 16.29
N GLN A 59 -30.79 -0.34 17.56
CA GLN A 59 -30.09 -1.25 18.46
C GLN A 59 -30.90 -2.54 18.67
N LYS A 60 -32.18 -2.40 19.02
CA LYS A 60 -33.12 -3.48 19.26
C LYS A 60 -33.29 -4.40 18.05
N PHE A 61 -33.32 -3.83 16.84
CA PHE A 61 -33.38 -4.57 15.58
C PHE A 61 -32.19 -5.54 15.41
N MET A 62 -31.00 -5.15 15.85
CA MET A 62 -29.82 -6.03 15.82
C MET A 62 -29.82 -7.04 16.94
N ILE A 63 -30.21 -6.61 18.15
CA ILE A 63 -30.33 -7.49 19.32
C ILE A 63 -31.30 -8.66 19.02
N GLU A 64 -32.45 -8.38 18.40
CA GLU A 64 -33.42 -9.42 18.04
C GLU A 64 -32.81 -10.49 17.11
N ARG A 65 -31.94 -10.09 16.16
CA ARG A 65 -31.23 -11.04 15.28
C ARG A 65 -30.21 -11.87 16.03
N ILE A 66 -29.44 -11.24 16.92
CA ILE A 66 -28.44 -11.91 17.74
C ILE A 66 -29.13 -12.97 18.60
N VAL A 67 -30.17 -12.60 19.36
CA VAL A 67 -30.87 -13.54 20.24
C VAL A 67 -31.47 -14.72 19.45
N LYS A 68 -32.05 -14.47 18.26
CA LYS A 68 -32.58 -15.56 17.41
C LYS A 68 -31.50 -16.50 16.85
N SER A 69 -30.23 -16.12 16.91
CA SER A 69 -29.13 -16.85 16.26
C SER A 69 -28.32 -17.76 17.17
N THR A 70 -28.52 -17.68 18.49
CA THR A 70 -27.69 -18.34 19.52
C THR A 70 -28.53 -18.77 20.71
N ARG A 71 -28.06 -19.75 21.48
CA ARG A 71 -28.66 -20.15 22.77
C ARG A 71 -27.95 -19.54 23.97
N LEU A 72 -26.86 -18.79 23.73
CA LEU A 72 -26.11 -18.17 24.80
C LEU A 72 -26.90 -17.01 25.45
N PRO A 73 -26.82 -16.84 26.77
CA PRO A 73 -27.38 -15.66 27.43
C PRO A 73 -26.71 -14.39 26.90
N LEU A 74 -27.54 -13.41 26.52
CA LEU A 74 -27.12 -12.12 25.99
C LEU A 74 -27.31 -11.01 27.03
N THR A 75 -26.24 -10.26 27.29
CA THR A 75 -26.31 -8.96 27.97
C THR A 75 -26.08 -7.84 26.96
N VAL A 76 -26.81 -6.72 27.08
CA VAL A 76 -26.76 -5.62 26.11
C VAL A 76 -26.11 -4.40 26.74
N ASP A 77 -25.23 -3.73 26.01
CA ASP A 77 -24.79 -2.39 26.37
C ASP A 77 -25.89 -1.37 26.01
N LEU A 78 -26.57 -0.80 27.01
CA LEU A 78 -27.73 0.09 26.79
C LEU A 78 -27.36 1.58 26.98
N GLU A 79 -26.06 1.91 26.97
CA GLU A 79 -25.56 3.27 27.17
C GLU A 79 -26.18 3.88 28.44
N ALA A 80 -26.63 5.14 28.39
CA ALA A 80 -27.35 5.79 29.48
C ALA A 80 -28.85 5.42 29.57
N GLY A 81 -29.36 4.55 28.67
CA GLY A 81 -30.75 4.07 28.64
C GLY A 81 -31.66 4.72 27.58
N TYR A 82 -31.11 5.53 26.66
CA TYR A 82 -31.87 6.28 25.63
C TYR A 82 -33.03 7.14 26.17
N SER A 83 -32.94 7.58 27.43
CA SER A 83 -33.89 8.46 28.11
C SER A 83 -33.27 8.94 29.43
N GLU A 84 -33.71 10.08 29.94
CA GLU A 84 -33.42 10.50 31.32
C GLU A 84 -34.49 10.01 32.31
N ASP A 85 -35.67 9.62 31.81
CA ASP A 85 -36.76 9.09 32.65
C ASP A 85 -36.54 7.60 32.97
N PRO A 86 -36.35 7.22 34.26
CA PRO A 86 -36.18 5.83 34.65
C PRO A 86 -37.34 4.91 34.25
N ILE A 87 -38.57 5.42 34.13
CA ILE A 87 -39.73 4.61 33.71
C ILE A 87 -39.59 4.22 32.24
N GLU A 88 -39.19 5.16 31.39
CA GLU A 88 -38.93 4.91 29.97
C GLU A 88 -37.75 3.97 29.76
N ILE A 89 -36.67 4.12 30.55
CA ILE A 89 -35.55 3.16 30.52
C ILE A 89 -36.03 1.77 30.92
N ALA A 90 -36.84 1.66 32.00
CA ALA A 90 -37.40 0.38 32.42
C ALA A 90 -38.29 -0.23 31.33
N ASN A 91 -39.10 0.56 30.62
CA ASN A 91 -39.93 0.07 29.51
C ASN A 91 -39.08 -0.52 28.38
N LYS A 92 -37.99 0.15 27.99
CA LYS A 92 -37.03 -0.39 27.01
C LYS A 92 -36.40 -1.71 27.49
N ILE A 93 -36.02 -1.79 28.76
CA ILE A 93 -35.50 -3.03 29.36
C ILE A 93 -36.55 -4.15 29.33
N LYS A 94 -37.83 -3.85 29.57
CA LYS A 94 -38.93 -4.82 29.45
C LYS A 94 -39.07 -5.34 28.01
N GLU A 95 -38.90 -4.47 27.01
CA GLU A 95 -38.90 -4.88 25.61
C GLU A 95 -37.73 -5.81 25.29
N LEU A 96 -36.52 -5.48 25.75
CA LEU A 96 -35.34 -6.35 25.60
C LEU A 96 -35.51 -7.70 26.32
N ALA A 97 -36.07 -7.70 27.53
CA ALA A 97 -36.38 -8.92 28.25
C ALA A 97 -37.38 -9.80 27.47
N GLY A 98 -38.37 -9.20 26.81
CA GLY A 98 -39.31 -9.89 25.92
C GLY A 98 -38.65 -10.54 24.70
N LEU A 99 -37.49 -10.05 24.28
CA LEU A 99 -36.68 -10.69 23.23
C LEU A 99 -35.83 -11.85 23.75
N GLY A 100 -35.63 -11.97 25.07
CA GLY A 100 -34.76 -12.96 25.71
C GLY A 100 -33.41 -12.41 26.18
N VAL A 101 -33.22 -11.09 26.22
CA VAL A 101 -32.05 -10.46 26.85
C VAL A 101 -32.10 -10.69 28.37
N VAL A 102 -30.95 -11.01 28.97
CA VAL A 102 -30.86 -11.38 30.40
C VAL A 102 -30.03 -10.42 31.24
N GLY A 103 -29.34 -9.47 30.61
CA GLY A 103 -28.60 -8.42 31.30
C GLY A 103 -28.49 -7.14 30.50
N VAL A 104 -28.25 -6.02 31.19
CA VAL A 104 -27.93 -4.74 30.57
C VAL A 104 -26.78 -4.04 31.30
N ASN A 105 -25.94 -3.31 30.56
CA ASN A 105 -25.07 -2.29 31.14
C ASN A 105 -25.79 -0.94 31.07
N LEU A 106 -25.71 -0.14 32.13
CA LEU A 106 -26.24 1.23 32.19
C LEU A 106 -25.17 2.17 32.72
N GLU A 107 -24.80 3.18 31.95
CA GLU A 107 -23.71 4.10 32.28
C GLU A 107 -24.17 5.37 32.98
N ASP A 108 -23.23 6.00 33.68
CA ASP A 108 -23.40 7.20 34.48
C ASP A 108 -22.75 8.43 33.86
N SER A 109 -22.62 8.41 32.53
CA SER A 109 -22.20 9.54 31.73
C SER A 109 -23.22 9.85 30.62
N THR A 110 -23.12 11.04 30.06
CA THR A 110 -23.82 11.44 28.83
C THR A 110 -22.82 12.03 27.87
N ILE A 111 -23.01 11.78 26.57
CA ILE A 111 -22.16 12.30 25.49
C ILE A 111 -22.97 13.00 24.38
N VAL A 112 -24.28 13.16 24.57
CA VAL A 112 -25.22 13.74 23.57
C VAL A 112 -24.88 15.20 23.24
N ASN A 113 -24.27 15.94 24.17
CA ASN A 113 -23.79 17.31 23.94
C ASN A 113 -22.29 17.42 24.23
N GLU A 114 -21.90 17.02 25.44
CA GLU A 114 -20.51 16.93 25.87
C GLU A 114 -20.36 15.75 26.85
N PRO A 115 -19.19 15.10 26.89
CA PRO A 115 -18.90 14.08 27.88
C PRO A 115 -18.97 14.65 29.30
N LEU A 116 -19.93 14.16 30.07
CA LEU A 116 -20.16 14.57 31.45
C LEU A 116 -20.62 13.38 32.29
N LEU A 117 -20.03 13.23 33.48
CA LEU A 117 -20.56 12.34 34.51
C LEU A 117 -21.79 12.97 35.16
N ILE A 118 -22.88 12.23 35.25
CA ILE A 118 -24.01 12.65 36.07
C ILE A 118 -23.65 12.50 37.56
N GLU A 119 -24.31 13.26 38.42
CA GLU A 119 -24.14 13.17 39.86
C GLU A 119 -24.40 11.75 40.37
N ALA A 120 -23.51 11.23 41.22
CA ALA A 120 -23.54 9.84 41.66
C ALA A 120 -24.88 9.49 42.34
N GLU A 121 -25.41 10.39 43.17
CA GLU A 121 -26.69 10.24 43.86
C GLU A 121 -27.88 10.21 42.89
N VAL A 122 -27.83 10.99 41.81
CA VAL A 122 -28.87 11.02 40.77
C VAL A 122 -28.88 9.70 40.00
N GLN A 123 -27.71 9.19 39.62
CA GLN A 123 -27.62 7.89 38.96
C GLN A 123 -28.11 6.75 39.87
N ALA A 124 -27.73 6.76 41.15
CA ALA A 124 -28.17 5.74 42.10
C ALA A 124 -29.70 5.72 42.25
N GLN A 125 -30.33 6.89 42.31
CA GLN A 125 -31.79 7.02 42.32
C GLN A 125 -32.42 6.49 41.03
N LYS A 126 -31.83 6.81 39.87
CA LYS A 126 -32.28 6.32 38.56
C LYS A 126 -32.22 4.78 38.49
N LEU A 127 -31.10 4.18 38.89
CA LEU A 127 -30.91 2.72 38.95
C LEU A 127 -31.92 2.05 39.90
N ALA A 128 -32.12 2.59 41.10
CA ALA A 128 -33.08 2.06 42.07
C ALA A 128 -34.53 2.13 41.55
N ALA A 129 -34.89 3.22 40.88
CA ALA A 129 -36.20 3.37 40.24
C ALA A 129 -36.41 2.34 39.13
N ILE A 130 -35.41 2.13 38.26
CA ILE A 130 -35.46 1.09 37.21
C ILE A 130 -35.64 -0.30 37.84
N LYS A 131 -34.86 -0.67 38.86
CA LYS A 131 -35.00 -1.96 39.57
C LYS A 131 -36.40 -2.13 40.14
N LYS A 132 -36.97 -1.07 40.73
CA LYS A 132 -38.33 -1.09 41.28
C LYS A 132 -39.38 -1.33 40.20
N GLU A 133 -39.26 -0.69 39.04
CA GLU A 133 -40.19 -0.86 37.92
C GLU A 133 -40.15 -2.27 37.32
N LEU A 134 -38.95 -2.87 37.20
CA LEU A 134 -38.81 -4.25 36.72
C LEU A 134 -39.34 -5.28 37.73
N ALA A 135 -39.13 -5.04 39.02
CA ALA A 135 -39.63 -5.91 40.09
C ALA A 135 -41.17 -5.94 40.14
N GLN A 136 -41.86 -4.82 39.87
CA GLN A 136 -43.33 -4.75 39.83
C GLN A 136 -43.95 -5.70 38.80
N VAL A 137 -43.22 -5.99 37.71
CA VAL A 137 -43.65 -6.89 36.63
C VAL A 137 -42.89 -8.22 36.62
N GLN A 138 -42.17 -8.53 37.70
CA GLN A 138 -41.45 -9.79 37.90
C GLN A 138 -40.41 -10.11 36.80
N ILE A 139 -39.79 -9.08 36.22
CA ILE A 139 -38.70 -9.25 35.26
C ILE A 139 -37.37 -9.27 36.01
N GLU A 140 -36.69 -10.42 35.97
CA GLU A 140 -35.33 -10.58 36.46
C GLU A 140 -34.33 -10.18 35.36
N MET A 141 -33.84 -8.95 35.44
CA MET A 141 -32.78 -8.44 34.56
C MET A 141 -31.51 -8.20 35.39
N PHE A 142 -30.37 -8.72 34.92
CA PHE A 142 -29.07 -8.40 35.51
C PHE A 142 -28.68 -6.98 35.13
N ILE A 143 -28.73 -6.03 36.07
CA ILE A 143 -28.28 -4.66 35.83
C ILE A 143 -26.83 -4.51 36.25
N ASN A 144 -25.97 -4.22 35.27
CA ASN A 144 -24.56 -3.96 35.47
C ASN A 144 -24.32 -2.44 35.42
N ALA A 145 -24.19 -1.79 36.58
CA ALA A 145 -24.01 -0.35 36.63
C ALA A 145 -22.59 0.03 36.20
N ARG A 146 -22.49 0.80 35.12
CA ARG A 146 -21.22 1.25 34.55
C ARG A 146 -20.82 2.61 35.12
N VAL A 147 -19.56 2.70 35.54
CA VAL A 147 -18.94 3.85 36.22
C VAL A 147 -17.86 4.43 35.31
N ASP A 148 -18.13 5.53 34.64
CA ASP A 148 -17.29 6.09 33.58
C ASP A 148 -16.17 7.03 34.05
N THR A 149 -15.86 7.02 35.35
CA THR A 149 -14.83 7.87 35.97
C THR A 149 -13.47 7.77 35.26
N TYR A 150 -13.03 6.57 34.91
CA TYR A 150 -11.77 6.33 34.17
C TYR A 150 -11.90 6.57 32.66
N ILE A 151 -13.12 6.58 32.10
CA ILE A 151 -13.34 6.92 30.68
C ILE A 151 -13.19 8.41 30.44
N MET A 152 -13.53 9.25 31.41
CA MET A 152 -13.50 10.70 31.24
C MET A 152 -12.13 11.25 30.82
N SER A 153 -11.02 10.57 31.17
CA SER A 153 -9.69 10.97 30.71
C SER A 153 -9.53 10.94 29.19
N PHE A 154 -10.19 10.00 28.49
CA PHE A 154 -10.18 9.92 27.02
C PHE A 154 -10.89 11.09 26.36
N PHE A 155 -11.75 11.78 27.11
CA PHE A 155 -12.42 13.01 26.68
C PHE A 155 -11.73 14.28 27.20
N GLY A 156 -10.53 14.17 27.78
CA GLY A 156 -9.81 15.31 28.37
C GLY A 156 -10.49 15.89 29.62
N ARG A 157 -11.28 15.08 30.32
CA ARG A 157 -12.07 15.44 31.51
C ARG A 157 -11.61 14.65 32.74
N GLU A 158 -10.30 14.46 32.89
CA GLU A 158 -9.72 13.70 34.00
C GLU A 158 -10.13 14.30 35.37
N LEU A 159 -10.49 13.41 36.30
CA LEU A 159 -10.85 13.79 37.67
C LEU A 159 -9.61 13.91 38.54
N GLN A 160 -9.60 14.85 39.49
CA GLN A 160 -8.47 14.98 40.42
C GLN A 160 -8.28 13.74 41.32
N ASN A 161 -9.38 13.10 41.75
CA ASN A 161 -9.38 11.91 42.60
C ASN A 161 -10.25 10.79 41.99
N THR A 162 -9.87 10.27 40.81
CA THR A 162 -10.66 9.28 40.05
C THR A 162 -11.06 8.05 40.89
N LEU A 163 -10.13 7.47 41.66
CA LEU A 163 -10.44 6.30 42.50
C LEU A 163 -11.47 6.62 43.59
N GLU A 164 -11.32 7.75 44.29
CA GLU A 164 -12.22 8.15 45.37
C GLU A 164 -13.67 8.30 44.86
N GLU A 165 -13.84 8.98 43.73
CA GLU A 165 -15.14 9.16 43.09
C GLU A 165 -15.72 7.84 42.58
N THR A 166 -14.86 6.95 42.04
CA THR A 166 -15.27 5.60 41.63
C THR A 166 -15.80 4.81 42.83
N LEU A 167 -15.08 4.80 43.95
CA LEU A 167 -15.50 4.08 45.17
C LEU A 167 -16.79 4.65 45.77
N LYS A 168 -16.99 5.98 45.69
CA LYS A 168 -18.26 6.63 46.07
C LYS A 168 -19.42 6.09 45.23
N ARG A 169 -19.27 6.08 43.90
CA ARG A 169 -20.30 5.59 42.95
C ARG A 169 -20.60 4.11 43.14
N VAL A 170 -19.58 3.28 43.25
CA VAL A 170 -19.72 1.83 43.50
C VAL A 170 -20.59 1.56 44.73
N LYS A 171 -20.33 2.23 45.85
CA LYS A 171 -21.12 2.06 47.09
C LYS A 171 -22.58 2.50 46.91
N LEU A 172 -22.81 3.61 46.23
CA LEU A 172 -24.15 4.12 45.97
C LEU A 172 -24.94 3.20 45.02
N TYR A 173 -24.28 2.63 44.01
CA TYR A 173 -24.93 1.76 43.02
C TYR A 173 -25.21 0.37 43.61
N ASP A 174 -24.32 -0.15 44.48
CA ASP A 174 -24.59 -1.35 45.29
C ASP A 174 -25.87 -1.16 46.12
N GLN A 175 -25.99 -0.04 46.84
CA GLN A 175 -27.18 0.30 47.62
C GLN A 175 -28.45 0.50 46.77
N ALA A 176 -28.30 0.84 45.48
CA ALA A 176 -29.41 0.94 44.54
C ALA A 176 -29.97 -0.44 44.12
N GLY A 177 -29.31 -1.53 44.49
CA GLY A 177 -29.77 -2.90 44.25
C GLY A 177 -29.47 -3.44 42.86
N VAL A 178 -28.43 -2.92 42.20
CA VAL A 178 -27.93 -3.47 40.93
C VAL A 178 -27.27 -4.84 41.15
N ASP A 179 -27.02 -5.57 40.08
CA ASP A 179 -26.53 -6.95 40.14
C ASP A 179 -25.02 -7.08 39.88
N GLY A 180 -24.41 -6.05 39.31
CA GLY A 180 -22.98 -5.98 39.00
C GLY A 180 -22.50 -4.54 38.84
N ILE A 181 -21.18 -4.38 38.90
CA ILE A 181 -20.49 -3.09 38.72
C ILE A 181 -19.54 -3.22 37.54
N PHE A 182 -19.51 -2.24 36.65
CA PHE A 182 -18.57 -2.16 35.54
C PHE A 182 -17.72 -0.90 35.64
N VAL A 183 -16.41 -1.07 35.84
CA VAL A 183 -15.45 0.04 35.80
C VAL A 183 -14.56 -0.14 34.56
N PRO A 184 -14.88 0.47 33.42
CA PRO A 184 -14.07 0.36 32.22
C PRO A 184 -12.71 1.07 32.37
N PHE A 185 -11.67 0.50 31.77
CA PHE A 185 -10.31 1.06 31.64
C PHE A 185 -9.55 1.38 32.94
N ILE A 186 -10.02 0.94 34.10
CA ILE A 186 -9.20 0.84 35.30
C ILE A 186 -8.09 -0.20 35.07
N ASN A 187 -6.83 0.16 35.33
CA ASN A 187 -5.68 -0.70 35.01
C ASN A 187 -4.77 -0.99 36.22
N GLU A 188 -4.60 -0.03 37.11
CA GLU A 188 -3.73 -0.15 38.28
C GLU A 188 -4.24 -1.22 39.25
N SER A 189 -3.37 -2.15 39.63
CA SER A 189 -3.74 -3.31 40.46
C SER A 189 -4.35 -2.89 41.81
N ASP A 190 -3.80 -1.85 42.44
CA ASP A 190 -4.28 -1.35 43.73
C ASP A 190 -5.68 -0.75 43.61
N ASP A 191 -5.94 0.01 42.54
CA ASP A 191 -7.26 0.59 42.25
C ASP A 191 -8.29 -0.52 41.99
N ILE A 192 -7.95 -1.52 41.16
CA ILE A 192 -8.81 -2.68 40.89
C ILE A 192 -9.15 -3.41 42.19
N LYS A 193 -8.15 -3.62 43.05
CA LYS A 193 -8.33 -4.30 44.34
C LYS A 193 -9.19 -3.46 45.29
N ALA A 194 -9.02 -2.15 45.29
CA ALA A 194 -9.84 -1.25 46.09
C ALA A 194 -11.31 -1.29 45.66
N VAL A 195 -11.59 -1.27 44.34
CA VAL A 195 -12.94 -1.36 43.78
C VAL A 195 -13.60 -2.70 44.11
N THR A 196 -12.93 -3.81 43.88
CA THR A 196 -13.46 -5.16 44.16
C THR A 196 -13.68 -5.41 45.65
N ASN A 197 -12.89 -4.79 46.53
CA ASN A 197 -13.10 -4.86 47.99
C ASN A 197 -14.22 -3.93 48.48
N ALA A 198 -14.65 -2.94 47.70
CA ALA A 198 -15.65 -1.95 48.10
C ALA A 198 -17.09 -2.41 47.91
N THR A 199 -17.33 -3.53 47.22
CA THR A 199 -18.64 -4.11 46.96
C THR A 199 -18.59 -5.64 47.05
N SER A 200 -19.74 -6.27 47.32
CA SER A 200 -19.89 -7.72 47.20
C SER A 200 -20.39 -8.17 45.83
N LEU A 201 -20.77 -7.21 44.98
CA LEU A 201 -21.26 -7.46 43.63
C LEU A 201 -20.10 -7.85 42.68
N PRO A 202 -20.37 -8.68 41.67
CA PRO A 202 -19.37 -9.01 40.66
C PRO A 202 -18.91 -7.75 39.90
N VAL A 203 -17.60 -7.54 39.87
CA VAL A 203 -16.97 -6.45 39.11
C VAL A 203 -16.60 -6.92 37.70
N ASN A 204 -17.08 -6.19 36.71
CA ASN A 204 -16.77 -6.30 35.29
C ASN A 204 -15.65 -5.33 34.90
N MET A 205 -14.76 -5.78 34.03
CA MET A 205 -13.75 -4.93 33.38
C MET A 205 -13.75 -5.15 31.87
N VAL A 206 -13.34 -4.11 31.14
CA VAL A 206 -13.00 -4.23 29.73
C VAL A 206 -11.49 -4.40 29.61
N GLN A 207 -11.04 -5.32 28.77
CA GLN A 207 -9.63 -5.62 28.52
C GLN A 207 -9.37 -5.78 27.03
N ASP A 208 -8.16 -5.43 26.59
CA ASP A 208 -7.72 -5.76 25.24
C ASP A 208 -7.53 -7.29 25.13
N PRO A 209 -8.17 -7.96 24.16
CA PRO A 209 -8.03 -9.40 23.93
C PRO A 209 -6.59 -9.91 23.89
N ASN A 210 -5.62 -9.09 23.45
CA ASN A 210 -4.23 -9.49 23.29
C ASN A 210 -3.42 -9.43 24.60
N SER A 211 -3.94 -8.80 25.65
CA SER A 211 -3.20 -8.56 26.91
C SER A 211 -3.94 -9.06 28.15
N ILE A 212 -5.01 -9.84 27.98
CA ILE A 212 -5.78 -10.38 29.12
C ILE A 212 -4.93 -11.34 29.95
N ASP A 213 -4.68 -10.96 31.20
CA ASP A 213 -4.13 -11.84 32.24
C ASP A 213 -5.24 -12.31 33.17
N PHE A 214 -5.79 -13.50 32.88
CA PHE A 214 -6.92 -14.05 33.63
C PHE A 214 -6.58 -14.36 35.09
N ASP A 215 -5.37 -14.81 35.37
CA ASP A 215 -4.96 -15.18 36.73
C ASP A 215 -4.82 -13.92 37.59
N ARG A 216 -4.16 -12.88 37.06
CA ARG A 216 -4.08 -11.57 37.74
C ARG A 216 -5.47 -11.00 38.01
N LEU A 217 -6.36 -10.96 37.01
CA LEU A 217 -7.70 -10.39 37.18
C LEU A 217 -8.51 -11.18 38.22
N ASN A 218 -8.36 -12.51 38.23
CA ASN A 218 -8.99 -13.34 39.25
C ASN A 218 -8.46 -13.07 40.66
N ASP A 219 -7.14 -12.96 40.83
CA ASP A 219 -6.49 -12.64 42.12
C ASP A 219 -6.89 -11.25 42.63
N LEU A 220 -7.14 -10.32 41.70
CA LEU A 220 -7.66 -9.00 42.00
C LEU A 220 -9.15 -9.00 42.34
N GLY A 221 -9.88 -10.10 42.13
CA GLY A 221 -11.30 -10.24 42.50
C GLY A 221 -12.29 -9.89 41.39
N VAL A 222 -11.81 -9.72 40.15
CA VAL A 222 -12.67 -9.46 38.99
C VAL A 222 -13.53 -10.70 38.70
N LYS A 223 -14.81 -10.49 38.38
CA LYS A 223 -15.78 -11.58 38.15
C LYS A 223 -16.32 -11.64 36.74
N ARG A 224 -16.12 -10.59 35.93
CA ARG A 224 -16.48 -10.58 34.52
C ARG A 224 -15.43 -9.82 33.71
N VAL A 225 -15.09 -10.35 32.54
CA VAL A 225 -14.19 -9.72 31.58
C VAL A 225 -14.91 -9.58 30.25
N SER A 226 -14.85 -8.39 29.69
CA SER A 226 -15.36 -8.02 28.37
C SER A 226 -14.25 -7.40 27.53
N MET A 227 -14.47 -7.28 26.24
CA MET A 227 -13.50 -6.83 25.24
C MET A 227 -13.98 -5.61 24.44
N GLY A 228 -15.16 -5.08 24.75
CA GLY A 228 -15.73 -3.92 24.05
C GLY A 228 -15.77 -4.13 22.54
N ASN A 229 -15.30 -3.12 21.80
CA ASN A 229 -15.26 -3.11 20.33
C ASN A 229 -13.97 -3.69 19.72
N SER A 230 -12.98 -4.09 20.53
CA SER A 230 -11.63 -4.42 20.04
C SER A 230 -11.61 -5.51 18.97
N LEU A 231 -12.50 -6.50 19.07
CA LEU A 231 -12.58 -7.59 18.09
C LEU A 231 -13.14 -7.14 16.73
N LEU A 232 -14.14 -6.24 16.70
CA LEU A 232 -14.64 -5.68 15.45
C LEU A 232 -13.61 -4.73 14.85
N THR A 233 -12.93 -3.91 15.67
CA THR A 233 -11.82 -3.07 15.19
C THR A 233 -10.75 -3.91 14.50
N ALA A 234 -10.32 -5.03 15.11
CA ALA A 234 -9.35 -5.94 14.50
C ALA A 234 -9.87 -6.57 13.19
N MET A 235 -11.16 -6.94 13.13
CA MET A 235 -11.78 -7.44 11.90
C MET A 235 -11.79 -6.37 10.79
N ASN A 236 -12.17 -5.13 11.13
CA ASN A 236 -12.23 -4.03 10.17
C ASN A 236 -10.84 -3.65 9.65
N GLN A 237 -9.81 -3.67 10.50
CA GLN A 237 -8.42 -3.48 10.08
C GLN A 237 -7.96 -4.55 9.08
N ASN A 238 -8.33 -5.82 9.31
CA ASN A 238 -8.01 -6.90 8.39
C ASN A 238 -8.77 -6.75 7.06
N LEU A 239 -10.04 -6.35 7.11
CA LEU A 239 -10.86 -6.06 5.94
C LEU A 239 -10.24 -4.92 5.13
N GLU A 240 -9.90 -3.80 5.77
CA GLU A 240 -9.27 -2.64 5.13
C GLU A 240 -7.95 -3.05 4.48
N SER A 241 -7.05 -3.72 5.21
CA SER A 241 -5.78 -4.21 4.66
C SER A 241 -6.00 -5.11 3.44
N THR A 242 -6.98 -6.02 3.49
CA THR A 242 -7.27 -6.94 2.38
C THR A 242 -7.81 -6.19 1.17
N LEU A 243 -8.70 -5.21 1.37
CA LEU A 243 -9.24 -4.38 0.29
C LEU A 243 -8.15 -3.48 -0.32
N SER A 244 -7.30 -2.87 0.50
CA SER A 244 -6.14 -2.11 0.04
C SER A 244 -5.20 -2.96 -0.81
N ASP A 245 -4.92 -4.19 -0.39
CA ASP A 245 -4.10 -5.14 -1.17
C ASP A 245 -4.73 -5.48 -2.52
N LEU A 246 -6.06 -5.62 -2.58
CA LEU A 246 -6.77 -5.86 -3.84
C LEU A 246 -6.71 -4.64 -4.78
N VAL A 247 -6.85 -3.43 -4.25
CA VAL A 247 -6.69 -2.18 -5.03
C VAL A 247 -5.27 -2.10 -5.58
N ASN A 248 -4.25 -2.32 -4.74
CA ASN A 248 -2.85 -2.29 -5.15
C ASN A 248 -2.54 -3.34 -6.24
N LYS A 249 -3.08 -4.55 -6.11
CA LYS A 249 -2.95 -5.61 -7.13
C LYS A 249 -3.64 -5.23 -8.43
N GLN A 250 -4.81 -4.58 -8.37
CA GLN A 250 -5.51 -4.11 -9.55
C GLN A 250 -4.70 -3.04 -10.30
N GLU A 251 -4.07 -2.12 -9.57
CA GLU A 251 -3.19 -1.10 -10.14
C GLU A 251 -1.93 -1.70 -10.76
N GLN A 252 -1.26 -2.63 -10.06
CA GLN A 252 -0.09 -3.36 -10.58
C GLN A 252 -0.43 -4.15 -11.85
N ASN A 253 -1.53 -4.92 -11.84
CA ASN A 253 -2.00 -5.65 -13.02
C ASN A 253 -2.34 -4.69 -14.18
N SER A 254 -2.84 -3.49 -13.88
CA SER A 254 -3.14 -2.48 -14.90
C SER A 254 -1.86 -1.91 -15.51
N MET A 255 -0.83 -1.66 -14.69
CA MET A 255 0.49 -1.21 -15.16
C MET A 255 1.20 -2.28 -15.99
N GLU A 256 1.25 -3.53 -15.52
CA GLU A 256 1.82 -4.66 -16.26
C GLU A 256 1.12 -4.86 -17.61
N ASN A 257 -0.22 -4.75 -17.66
CA ASN A 257 -0.96 -4.82 -18.91
C ASN A 257 -0.67 -3.64 -19.85
N ILE A 258 -0.40 -2.45 -19.33
CA ILE A 258 0.00 -1.29 -20.13
C ILE A 258 1.40 -1.52 -20.71
N ASP A 259 2.35 -2.01 -19.92
CA ASP A 259 3.71 -2.24 -20.38
C ASP A 259 3.80 -3.42 -21.35
N ALA A 260 3.06 -4.51 -21.12
CA ALA A 260 2.91 -5.61 -22.08
C ALA A 260 2.25 -5.14 -23.39
N LYS A 261 1.25 -4.25 -23.34
CA LYS A 261 0.66 -3.65 -24.54
C LYS A 261 1.64 -2.74 -25.27
N LYS A 262 2.46 -1.96 -24.57
CA LYS A 262 3.51 -1.14 -25.19
C LYS A 262 4.55 -2.03 -25.89
N GLU A 263 4.97 -3.10 -25.25
CA GLU A 263 5.94 -4.06 -25.82
C GLU A 263 5.36 -4.78 -27.04
N GLN A 264 4.09 -5.21 -26.99
CA GLN A 264 3.40 -5.78 -28.14
C GLN A 264 3.27 -4.78 -29.30
N ILE A 265 2.87 -3.53 -29.02
CA ILE A 265 2.79 -2.48 -30.04
C ILE A 265 4.17 -2.18 -30.62
N HIS A 266 5.22 -2.18 -29.81
CA HIS A 266 6.59 -2.01 -30.27
C HIS A 266 7.01 -3.12 -31.23
N ASN A 267 6.76 -4.38 -30.87
CA ASN A 267 7.04 -5.55 -31.71
C ASN A 267 6.23 -5.56 -33.02
N GLU A 268 4.94 -5.19 -32.97
CA GLU A 268 4.10 -5.09 -34.18
C GLU A 268 4.54 -3.94 -35.09
N ILE A 269 4.96 -2.80 -34.53
CA ILE A 269 5.54 -1.68 -35.28
C ILE A 269 6.85 -2.11 -35.93
N ASP A 270 7.72 -2.82 -35.21
CA ASP A 270 8.99 -3.32 -35.75
C ASP A 270 8.78 -4.34 -36.87
N ASP A 271 7.79 -5.23 -36.77
CA ASP A 271 7.45 -6.20 -37.82
C ASP A 271 6.80 -5.54 -39.05
N VAL A 272 5.98 -4.50 -38.85
CA VAL A 272 5.40 -3.71 -39.94
C VAL A 272 6.46 -2.85 -40.63
N ILE A 273 7.39 -2.28 -39.88
CA ILE A 273 8.56 -1.57 -40.42
C ILE A 273 9.46 -2.56 -41.18
N LYS A 274 9.71 -3.76 -40.63
CA LYS A 274 10.42 -4.86 -41.30
C LYS A 274 9.73 -5.33 -42.59
N LYS A 275 8.39 -5.32 -42.66
CA LYS A 275 7.67 -5.66 -43.90
C LYS A 275 7.57 -4.52 -44.92
N ARG A 276 7.47 -3.26 -44.47
CA ARG A 276 7.31 -2.10 -45.37
C ARG A 276 8.63 -1.56 -45.91
N ILE A 277 9.71 -1.62 -45.14
CA ILE A 277 11.03 -1.15 -45.59
C ILE A 277 11.76 -2.19 -46.44
N TYR A 278 11.54 -3.49 -46.21
CA TYR A 278 12.42 -4.57 -46.72
C TYR A 278 11.81 -5.45 -47.82
N GLN A 279 10.80 -4.98 -48.56
CA GLN A 279 10.21 -5.75 -49.68
C GLN A 279 11.12 -5.84 -50.92
N ASN A 280 12.24 -5.11 -50.97
CA ASN A 280 13.26 -5.24 -52.00
C ASN A 280 14.64 -5.52 -51.38
N GLY A 281 15.08 -6.79 -51.43
CA GLY A 281 16.50 -7.16 -51.40
C GLY A 281 17.18 -7.21 -50.03
N VAL A 282 16.84 -8.20 -49.20
CA VAL A 282 17.82 -8.72 -48.23
C VAL A 282 18.69 -9.73 -48.98
N SER A 283 19.96 -9.40 -49.23
CA SER A 283 20.96 -10.34 -49.70
C SER A 283 22.01 -10.54 -48.61
N GLY A 284 22.61 -11.74 -48.53
CA GLY A 284 23.81 -11.92 -47.69
C GLY A 284 24.94 -11.02 -48.19
N MET A 285 25.89 -10.65 -47.32
CA MET A 285 27.05 -9.83 -47.69
C MET A 285 27.78 -10.45 -48.88
N THR A 286 27.62 -9.84 -50.06
CA THR A 286 28.36 -10.21 -51.26
C THR A 286 29.71 -9.51 -51.25
N GLU A 287 30.69 -10.11 -51.93
CA GLU A 287 32.02 -9.48 -52.05
C GLU A 287 31.94 -8.11 -52.76
N GLU A 288 31.07 -7.99 -53.78
CA GLU A 288 30.83 -6.72 -54.48
C GLU A 288 30.30 -5.62 -53.53
N PHE A 289 29.34 -5.96 -52.66
CA PHE A 289 28.82 -5.02 -51.67
C PHE A 289 29.92 -4.62 -50.68
N ARG A 290 30.67 -5.61 -50.18
CA ARG A 290 31.75 -5.41 -49.22
C ARG A 290 32.83 -4.48 -49.77
N GLU A 291 33.31 -4.73 -50.98
CA GLU A 291 34.32 -3.91 -51.65
C GLU A 291 33.83 -2.46 -51.84
N LYS A 292 32.59 -2.28 -52.30
CA LYS A 292 32.01 -0.95 -52.51
C LYS A 292 31.80 -0.18 -51.20
N LEU A 293 31.34 -0.86 -50.16
CA LEU A 293 31.21 -0.30 -48.82
C LEU A 293 32.56 0.19 -48.30
N ILE A 294 33.58 -0.68 -48.31
CA ILE A 294 34.93 -0.32 -47.83
C ILE A 294 35.50 0.83 -48.66
N GLY A 295 35.27 0.85 -49.98
CA GLY A 295 35.66 1.94 -50.87
C GLY A 295 35.11 3.30 -50.41
N ILE A 296 33.79 3.37 -50.13
CA ILE A 296 33.13 4.58 -49.64
C ILE A 296 33.67 5.03 -48.27
N LEU A 297 33.85 4.09 -47.34
CA LEU A 297 34.39 4.40 -46.01
C LEU A 297 35.81 4.98 -46.09
N SER A 298 36.63 4.40 -46.97
CA SER A 298 38.04 4.76 -47.12
C SER A 298 38.23 6.08 -47.86
N SER A 299 37.30 6.46 -48.75
CA SER A 299 37.36 7.72 -49.51
C SER A 299 36.79 8.93 -48.78
N THR A 300 36.16 8.74 -47.61
CA THR A 300 35.40 9.80 -46.94
C THR A 300 36.01 10.15 -45.59
N MET A 301 36.17 11.45 -45.30
CA MET A 301 36.78 11.94 -44.05
C MET A 301 35.79 11.91 -42.88
N ASP A 302 34.58 12.43 -43.11
CA ASP A 302 33.57 12.63 -42.08
C ASP A 302 32.38 11.70 -42.26
N MET A 303 31.73 11.38 -41.14
CA MET A 303 30.44 10.72 -41.09
C MET A 303 29.45 11.58 -40.32
N THR A 304 28.16 11.35 -40.56
CA THR A 304 27.10 11.85 -39.67
C THR A 304 26.70 10.72 -38.73
N ILE A 305 26.73 10.98 -37.43
CA ILE A 305 26.24 10.06 -36.40
C ILE A 305 25.04 10.67 -35.67
N ALA A 306 23.92 9.96 -35.67
CA ALA A 306 22.73 10.28 -34.89
C ALA A 306 22.71 9.49 -33.59
N THR A 307 22.55 10.19 -32.47
CA THR A 307 22.43 9.65 -31.11
C THR A 307 21.15 10.16 -30.46
N THR A 308 20.58 9.42 -29.51
CA THR A 308 19.36 9.85 -28.79
C THR A 308 19.74 10.71 -27.59
N ARG A 309 19.15 11.91 -27.44
CA ARG A 309 19.33 12.81 -26.28
C ARG A 309 18.49 12.37 -25.08
N GLU A 310 18.74 13.00 -23.93
CA GLU A 310 18.05 12.67 -22.67
C GLU A 310 16.55 12.93 -22.71
N ASP A 311 16.17 13.95 -23.47
CA ASP A 311 14.77 14.33 -23.75
C ASP A 311 14.12 13.47 -24.84
N GLY A 312 14.79 12.39 -25.28
CA GLY A 312 14.30 11.48 -26.31
C GLY A 312 14.45 11.99 -27.74
N TRP A 313 14.92 13.22 -27.97
CA TRP A 313 15.11 13.75 -29.33
C TRP A 313 16.38 13.17 -29.98
N PRO A 314 16.34 12.78 -31.26
CA PRO A 314 17.56 12.43 -32.00
C PRO A 314 18.42 13.67 -32.24
N GLN A 315 19.74 13.49 -32.17
CA GLN A 315 20.73 14.52 -32.49
C GLN A 315 21.79 13.96 -33.43
N ALA A 316 21.88 14.56 -34.62
CA ALA A 316 22.89 14.25 -35.62
C ALA A 316 24.11 15.17 -35.47
N ASN A 317 25.31 14.60 -35.48
CA ASN A 317 26.58 15.32 -35.45
C ASN A 317 27.49 14.83 -36.57
N THR A 318 28.19 15.76 -37.23
CA THR A 318 29.29 15.44 -38.14
C THR A 318 30.56 15.18 -37.32
N VAL A 319 31.24 14.07 -37.62
CA VAL A 319 32.45 13.63 -36.92
C VAL A 319 33.43 12.99 -37.90
N GLY A 320 34.74 13.17 -37.67
CA GLY A 320 35.76 12.38 -38.36
C GLY A 320 35.75 10.93 -37.88
N PHE A 321 36.10 10.00 -38.75
CA PHE A 321 36.13 8.56 -38.42
C PHE A 321 37.28 7.83 -39.14
N VAL A 322 37.61 6.65 -38.63
CA VAL A 322 38.55 5.70 -39.27
C VAL A 322 37.82 4.40 -39.51
N ASN A 323 38.13 3.70 -40.60
CA ASN A 323 37.63 2.36 -40.87
C ASN A 323 38.76 1.33 -40.92
N MET A 324 38.48 0.12 -40.42
CA MET A 324 39.34 -1.06 -40.55
C MET A 324 38.49 -2.17 -41.20
N GLY A 325 38.67 -2.35 -42.50
CA GLY A 325 37.69 -3.05 -43.33
C GLY A 325 36.34 -2.33 -43.30
N GLU A 326 35.28 -3.08 -43.01
CA GLU A 326 33.90 -2.61 -42.86
C GLU A 326 33.59 -2.00 -41.48
N ASN A 327 34.49 -2.15 -40.50
CA ASN A 327 34.26 -1.64 -39.14
C ASN A 327 34.60 -0.14 -39.07
N ILE A 328 33.73 0.63 -38.43
CA ILE A 328 33.87 2.08 -38.26
C ILE A 328 34.27 2.38 -36.81
N TYR A 329 35.18 3.33 -36.65
CA TYR A 329 35.70 3.77 -35.36
C TYR A 329 35.66 5.29 -35.22
N LEU A 330 35.29 5.75 -34.03
CA LEU A 330 35.23 7.17 -33.66
C LEU A 330 35.91 7.38 -32.32
N GLU A 331 36.92 8.25 -32.31
CA GLU A 331 37.48 8.79 -31.08
C GLU A 331 36.83 10.14 -30.75
N THR A 332 36.37 10.33 -29.52
CA THR A 332 35.79 11.60 -29.08
C THR A 332 36.01 11.84 -27.59
N PHE A 333 35.84 13.08 -27.11
CA PHE A 333 35.94 13.36 -25.68
C PHE A 333 34.88 12.62 -24.86
N LYS A 334 35.30 12.08 -23.72
CA LYS A 334 34.42 11.44 -22.71
C LYS A 334 33.29 12.36 -22.26
N THR A 335 33.51 13.68 -22.26
CA THR A 335 32.55 14.69 -21.82
C THR A 335 31.60 15.19 -22.92
N SER A 336 31.82 14.78 -24.17
CA SER A 336 31.02 15.26 -25.31
C SER A 336 29.56 14.79 -25.24
N SER A 337 28.66 15.57 -25.86
CA SER A 337 27.22 15.23 -25.90
C SER A 337 26.97 13.85 -26.48
N LYS A 338 27.63 13.50 -27.59
CA LYS A 338 27.51 12.18 -28.23
C LYS A 338 28.00 11.04 -27.34
N ALA A 339 29.10 11.22 -26.60
CA ALA A 339 29.58 10.20 -25.66
C ALA A 339 28.60 9.96 -24.51
N LYS A 340 28.03 11.04 -23.95
CA LYS A 340 26.98 10.96 -22.93
C LYS A 340 25.72 10.28 -23.45
N ASN A 341 25.32 10.59 -24.69
CA ASN A 341 24.17 9.97 -25.33
C ASN A 341 24.39 8.47 -25.57
N ILE A 342 25.55 8.09 -26.13
CA ILE A 342 25.94 6.69 -26.37
C ILE A 342 25.98 5.89 -25.06
N THR A 343 26.50 6.49 -23.99
CA THR A 343 26.56 5.84 -22.67
C THR A 343 25.17 5.48 -22.14
N ARG A 344 24.15 6.31 -22.44
CA ARG A 344 22.76 6.05 -22.04
C ARG A 344 22.07 5.07 -22.98
N ASP A 345 22.23 5.27 -24.29
CA ASP A 345 21.62 4.44 -25.34
C ASP A 345 22.67 4.17 -26.42
N PRO A 346 23.17 2.93 -26.52
CA PRO A 346 24.24 2.58 -27.45
C PRO A 346 23.76 2.50 -28.90
N ARG A 347 22.45 2.63 -29.17
CA ARG A 347 21.90 2.59 -30.53
C ARG A 347 22.23 3.90 -31.26
N VAL A 348 22.84 3.77 -32.44
CA VAL A 348 23.19 4.89 -33.30
C VAL A 348 22.77 4.64 -34.74
N SER A 349 22.59 5.74 -35.47
CA SER A 349 22.45 5.70 -36.93
C SER A 349 23.57 6.50 -37.57
N ILE A 350 24.23 5.94 -38.58
CA ILE A 350 25.40 6.54 -39.23
C ILE A 350 25.10 6.71 -40.71
N THR A 351 25.51 7.82 -41.31
CA THR A 351 25.51 8.01 -42.77
C THR A 351 26.84 8.56 -43.26
N ILE A 352 27.32 8.02 -44.38
CA ILE A 352 28.60 8.37 -45.02
C ILE A 352 28.37 8.42 -46.52
N ALA A 353 28.70 9.54 -47.15
CA ALA A 353 28.58 9.70 -48.59
C ALA A 353 29.76 10.53 -49.11
N PRO A 354 30.47 10.06 -50.15
CA PRO A 354 31.48 10.87 -50.82
C PRO A 354 30.81 11.98 -51.64
N PRO A 355 31.52 13.08 -51.92
CA PRO A 355 31.05 14.06 -52.89
C PRO A 355 30.96 13.43 -54.29
N TYR A 356 30.00 13.88 -55.09
CA TYR A 356 29.82 13.46 -56.49
C TYR A 356 29.50 14.67 -57.37
N GLU A 357 29.91 14.64 -58.64
CA GLU A 357 29.63 15.71 -59.60
C GLU A 357 28.35 15.43 -60.40
N LEU A 358 28.14 14.17 -60.79
CA LEU A 358 26.96 13.72 -61.53
C LEU A 358 25.99 13.02 -60.59
N VAL A 359 24.72 13.42 -60.60
CA VAL A 359 23.67 12.79 -59.78
C VAL A 359 23.56 11.28 -60.05
N THR A 360 23.86 10.81 -61.25
CA THR A 360 23.85 9.38 -61.58
C THR A 360 24.97 8.57 -60.93
N GLU A 361 25.98 9.23 -60.37
CA GLU A 361 27.12 8.61 -59.69
C GLU A 361 27.02 8.72 -58.16
N GLY A 362 25.94 9.33 -57.66
CA GLY A 362 25.70 9.46 -56.23
C GLY A 362 25.65 8.10 -55.54
N CYS A 363 26.47 7.94 -54.51
CA CYS A 363 26.46 6.75 -53.66
C CYS A 363 26.62 7.16 -52.19
N GLY A 364 26.28 6.23 -51.30
CA GLY A 364 26.44 6.43 -49.87
C GLY A 364 26.08 5.19 -49.09
N VAL A 365 26.56 5.12 -47.86
CA VAL A 365 26.22 4.04 -46.93
C VAL A 365 25.52 4.61 -45.71
N SER A 366 24.55 3.86 -45.21
CA SER A 366 23.95 4.12 -43.91
C SER A 366 23.95 2.87 -43.06
N PHE A 367 24.09 3.05 -41.75
CA PHE A 367 24.08 1.97 -40.78
C PHE A 367 23.10 2.27 -39.66
N ALA A 368 22.44 1.22 -39.18
CA ALA A 368 21.97 1.14 -37.80
C ALA A 368 22.97 0.27 -37.05
N ALA A 369 23.51 0.77 -35.93
CA ALA A 369 24.61 0.10 -35.22
C ALA A 369 24.50 0.27 -33.70
N TYR A 370 25.19 -0.61 -32.98
CA TYR A 370 25.52 -0.42 -31.57
C TYR A 370 26.93 0.16 -31.44
N ALA A 371 27.08 1.22 -30.65
CA ALA A 371 28.37 1.78 -30.29
C ALA A 371 28.94 1.05 -29.06
N GLU A 372 30.15 0.54 -29.19
CA GLU A 372 30.84 -0.25 -28.16
C GLU A 372 32.21 0.40 -27.87
N VAL A 373 32.60 0.46 -26.61
CA VAL A 373 33.91 1.00 -26.22
C VAL A 373 34.99 0.01 -26.67
N GLU A 374 35.94 0.48 -27.48
CA GLU A 374 37.06 -0.35 -27.90
C GLU A 374 38.10 -0.41 -26.78
N THR A 375 38.54 -1.62 -26.45
CA THR A 375 39.45 -1.89 -25.33
C THR A 375 40.65 -2.74 -25.76
N ASP A 376 40.64 -3.31 -26.96
CA ASP A 376 41.77 -4.06 -27.50
C ASP A 376 42.93 -3.10 -27.83
N VAL A 377 44.06 -3.30 -27.15
CA VAL A 377 45.24 -2.44 -27.24
C VAL A 377 45.85 -2.44 -28.64
N GLU A 378 45.81 -3.55 -29.37
CA GLU A 378 46.36 -3.62 -30.72
C GLU A 378 45.43 -2.93 -31.74
N VAL A 379 44.10 -3.05 -31.54
CA VAL A 379 43.12 -2.31 -32.35
C VAL A 379 43.23 -0.80 -32.11
N ILE A 380 43.40 -0.36 -30.86
CA ILE A 380 43.59 1.06 -30.52
C ILE A 380 44.86 1.61 -31.17
N LYS A 381 45.98 0.88 -31.12
CA LYS A 381 47.23 1.29 -31.78
C LYS A 381 47.07 1.42 -33.28
N GLU A 382 46.41 0.46 -33.93
CA GLU A 382 46.20 0.49 -35.37
C GLU A 382 45.24 1.62 -35.78
N PHE A 383 44.19 1.85 -34.99
CA PHE A 383 43.32 3.02 -35.16
C PHE A 383 44.12 4.32 -35.14
N HIS A 384 45.00 4.51 -34.16
CA HIS A 384 45.83 5.71 -34.03
C HIS A 384 46.84 5.88 -35.18
N ARG A 385 47.39 4.79 -35.71
CA ARG A 385 48.22 4.82 -36.93
C ARG A 385 47.42 5.30 -38.13
N LEU A 386 46.24 4.72 -38.35
CA LEU A 386 45.34 5.06 -39.47
C LEU A 386 44.73 6.46 -39.33
N LEU A 387 44.47 6.92 -38.11
CA LEU A 387 43.98 8.26 -37.83
C LEU A 387 44.99 9.31 -38.30
N LEU A 388 46.28 9.10 -38.00
CA LEU A 388 47.37 9.98 -38.45
C LEU A 388 47.60 9.92 -39.96
N GLU A 389 47.36 8.76 -40.60
CA GLU A 389 47.41 8.64 -42.05
C GLU A 389 46.27 9.41 -42.72
N LYS A 390 45.05 9.33 -42.15
CA LYS A 390 43.85 9.97 -42.66
C LYS A 390 43.81 11.47 -42.36
N PHE A 391 44.34 11.90 -41.22
CA PHE A 391 44.35 13.30 -40.76
C PHE A 391 45.76 13.71 -40.33
N PRO A 392 46.73 13.85 -41.26
CA PRO A 392 48.13 14.11 -40.92
C PRO A 392 48.32 15.41 -40.12
N ASP A 393 47.50 16.42 -40.38
CA ASP A 393 47.60 17.73 -39.73
C ASP A 393 47.27 17.69 -38.23
N ILE A 394 46.55 16.66 -37.74
CA ILE A 394 46.18 16.57 -36.31
C ILE A 394 47.39 16.37 -35.39
N ALA A 395 48.49 15.80 -35.92
CA ALA A 395 49.72 15.57 -35.17
C ALA A 395 50.39 16.89 -34.74
N GLU A 396 50.20 17.94 -35.53
CA GLU A 396 50.78 19.27 -35.31
C GLU A 396 49.76 20.27 -34.75
N ALA A 397 48.47 19.92 -34.78
CA ALA A 397 47.39 20.76 -34.30
C ALA A 397 47.46 21.02 -32.78
N LYS A 398 47.16 22.26 -32.41
CA LYS A 398 47.09 22.72 -31.01
C LYS A 398 45.77 23.40 -30.72
N TYR A 399 45.27 23.25 -29.50
CA TYR A 399 44.15 24.03 -28.97
C TYR A 399 44.56 25.51 -28.81
N GLY A 400 43.58 26.38 -28.59
CA GLY A 400 43.80 27.83 -28.44
C GLY A 400 44.64 28.21 -27.21
N ASP A 401 44.79 27.31 -26.25
CA ASP A 401 45.65 27.42 -25.06
C ASP A 401 47.08 26.89 -25.29
N GLY A 402 47.37 26.30 -26.45
CA GLY A 402 48.69 25.82 -26.86
C GLY A 402 48.94 24.33 -26.61
N ASP A 403 48.00 23.61 -25.98
CA ASP A 403 48.10 22.17 -25.78
C ASP A 403 47.89 21.40 -27.09
N LYS A 404 48.51 20.23 -27.23
CA LYS A 404 48.36 19.39 -28.43
C LYS A 404 46.95 18.83 -28.51
N VAL A 405 46.38 18.82 -29.71
CA VAL A 405 45.09 18.17 -29.99
C VAL A 405 45.21 16.65 -29.94
N TYR A 406 46.40 16.11 -30.24
CA TYR A 406 46.63 14.68 -30.31
C TYR A 406 48.05 14.29 -29.82
N PRO A 407 48.20 13.17 -29.07
CA PRO A 407 47.14 12.38 -28.45
C PRO A 407 46.56 13.10 -27.21
N ASP A 408 45.28 12.89 -26.91
CA ASP A 408 44.62 13.43 -25.71
C ASP A 408 44.09 12.28 -24.82
N PRO A 409 44.47 12.21 -23.52
CA PRO A 409 44.06 11.12 -22.63
C PRO A 409 42.57 11.15 -22.21
N ASN A 410 41.85 12.22 -22.52
CA ASN A 410 40.44 12.41 -22.16
C ASN A 410 39.47 11.94 -23.25
N THR A 411 39.99 11.27 -24.28
CA THR A 411 39.19 10.66 -25.34
C THR A 411 38.72 9.26 -24.97
N ILE A 412 37.69 8.81 -25.68
CA ILE A 412 37.17 7.45 -25.68
C ILE A 412 37.00 7.01 -27.14
N LEU A 413 37.45 5.79 -27.43
CA LEU A 413 37.32 5.17 -28.74
C LEU A 413 36.09 4.26 -28.77
N TYR A 414 35.22 4.49 -29.74
CA TYR A 414 34.08 3.63 -30.02
C TYR A 414 34.31 2.85 -31.31
N ARG A 415 33.95 1.56 -31.28
CA ARG A 415 33.69 0.73 -32.45
C ARG A 415 32.19 0.65 -32.68
N PHE A 416 31.75 0.72 -33.93
CA PHE A 416 30.34 0.57 -34.28
C PHE A 416 30.07 -0.80 -34.87
N ARG A 417 29.30 -1.62 -34.15
CA ARG A 417 28.84 -2.93 -34.61
C ARG A 417 27.54 -2.78 -35.40
N PRO A 418 27.54 -2.98 -36.72
CA PRO A 418 26.35 -2.79 -37.54
C PRO A 418 25.31 -3.89 -37.28
N VAL A 419 24.04 -3.50 -37.30
CA VAL A 419 22.86 -4.38 -37.28
C VAL A 419 22.22 -4.39 -38.67
N VAL A 420 22.20 -3.23 -39.32
CA VAL A 420 21.76 -3.06 -40.70
C VAL A 420 22.74 -2.16 -41.41
N ALA A 421 23.11 -2.50 -42.65
CA ALA A 421 23.79 -1.62 -43.58
C ALA A 421 22.93 -1.45 -44.85
N SER A 422 22.86 -0.23 -45.37
CA SER A 422 22.24 0.09 -46.65
C SER A 422 23.25 0.81 -47.54
N LEU A 423 23.40 0.36 -48.77
CA LEU A 423 24.26 0.96 -49.79
C LEU A 423 23.39 1.57 -50.88
N LEU A 424 23.37 2.90 -50.95
CA LEU A 424 22.77 3.67 -52.02
C LEU A 424 23.72 3.73 -53.22
N ASP A 425 23.23 3.43 -54.41
CA ASP A 425 24.04 3.42 -55.63
C ASP A 425 23.23 3.84 -56.86
N PHE A 426 23.29 5.14 -57.21
CA PHE A 426 22.54 5.69 -58.33
C PHE A 426 23.00 5.21 -59.71
N SER A 427 24.18 4.58 -59.81
CA SER A 427 24.65 3.97 -61.06
C SER A 427 23.83 2.72 -61.45
N LYS A 428 23.20 2.07 -60.46
CA LYS A 428 22.28 0.93 -60.64
C LYS A 428 20.82 1.36 -60.85
N GLY A 429 20.54 2.66 -60.78
CA GLY A 429 19.20 3.24 -60.93
C GLY A 429 18.92 4.27 -59.83
N PHE A 430 18.15 5.31 -60.15
CA PHE A 430 17.83 6.36 -59.20
C PHE A 430 17.06 5.80 -57.99
N GLY A 431 17.59 5.99 -56.78
CA GLY A 431 17.01 5.44 -55.56
C GLY A 431 17.29 3.96 -55.30
N HIS A 432 18.15 3.30 -56.10
CA HIS A 432 18.53 1.91 -55.86
C HIS A 432 19.37 1.79 -54.58
N ALA A 433 18.94 0.93 -53.68
CA ALA A 433 19.63 0.65 -52.43
C ALA A 433 19.68 -0.86 -52.18
N ASP A 434 20.88 -1.36 -51.91
CA ASP A 434 21.12 -2.73 -51.44
C ASP A 434 21.09 -2.74 -49.90
N PHE A 435 20.58 -3.81 -49.28
CA PHE A 435 20.47 -3.93 -47.82
C PHE A 435 21.07 -5.23 -47.29
N ILE A 436 21.79 -5.11 -46.17
CA ILE A 436 22.31 -6.23 -45.40
C ILE A 436 21.81 -6.11 -43.96
N VAL A 437 21.26 -7.21 -43.46
CA VAL A 437 21.00 -7.39 -42.03
C VAL A 437 22.09 -8.32 -41.49
N TYR A 438 22.80 -7.87 -40.46
CA TYR A 438 23.81 -8.68 -39.80
C TYR A 438 23.10 -9.65 -38.86
N GLU A 439 23.45 -10.94 -38.92
CA GLU A 439 22.92 -11.93 -37.97
C GLU A 439 23.44 -11.60 -36.56
N ASP A 440 22.55 -11.70 -35.58
CA ASP A 440 22.87 -11.42 -34.18
C ASP A 440 23.61 -12.62 -33.58
N ASP A 441 24.95 -12.58 -33.58
CA ASP A 441 25.78 -13.62 -32.98
C ASP A 441 25.66 -13.69 -31.44
N SER A 442 24.87 -12.83 -30.80
CA SER A 442 24.62 -12.86 -29.35
C SER A 442 23.66 -13.97 -28.87
N GLN A 443 23.19 -14.83 -29.78
CA GLN A 443 22.40 -16.04 -29.45
C GLN A 443 23.18 -17.37 -29.61
N LYS A 444 24.53 -17.37 -29.64
CA LYS A 444 25.35 -18.59 -29.56
C LYS A 444 26.08 -18.76 -28.24
#